data_AF-A0A6F8ZME3-F1
#
_entry.id   AF-A0A6F8ZME3-F1
#
_cell.length_a   1.000
_cell.length_b   1.000
_cell.length_c   1.000
_cell.angle_alpha   90.00
_cell.angle_beta   90.00
_cell.angle_gamma   90.00
#
_symmetry.space_group_name_H-M   'P 1'
#
loop_
_entity.id
_entity.type
_entity.pdbx_description
1 polymer ?
#
loop_
_entity_poly.entity_id
_entity_poly.type
_entity_poly.pdbx_seq_one_letter_code
_entity_poly.pdbx_strand_id
1 'polypeptide(L)'
;MDYSTSKKKVVAVVGGGLVGALNACYFAKRGFQVEVFESRDDIRQAKIVKGRSINLALSHRGRQALKQVGMEDTIVSKGIPMHSRMIHSLNGTQSPIPYGKKGQTYSNTKLNFAHKLLNWSTETGSMTFLRADGAKEEIQADLIVGCDGAFSAIRKQFLRQSRFNFSQTYIPHGYLELTMPPINGEFAMKPNYLHIWPRNTFMMIALPNLDKTFTCTLFMPFDEFEKVTTGDQVIEFFQKYFPDAIPLIGADALKRDYFRLPAQAMVSVKCSPYHLSDNCVLMGDAAHAVVPFYGQGMNAGFEDCLVFDEIMDQLNEDFSVVLPEYTRVRVPDDHAIADLAMYNYVEVTFTRTRYHEAVKRWHWQDKVINQGLLCVAASVVGGSYLLVRYPPNMPNISIEQLWTRLQALKSPF
;
A
#
# COMPACT_ATOMS: atom_id res chain seq x y z
N MET A 1 -51.09 -6.01 8.06
CA MET A 1 -49.77 -5.42 8.35
C MET A 1 -48.85 -5.94 7.28
N ASP A 2 -48.42 -5.09 6.34
CA ASP A 2 -47.50 -5.53 5.29
C ASP A 2 -46.08 -5.61 5.83
N TYR A 3 -45.58 -6.85 5.97
CA TYR A 3 -44.14 -7.08 6.03
C TYR A 3 -43.59 -7.01 4.61
N SER A 4 -43.29 -5.79 4.15
CA SER A 4 -42.48 -5.58 2.95
C SER A 4 -41.08 -6.15 3.23
N THR A 5 -40.84 -7.38 2.78
CA THR A 5 -39.52 -8.01 2.80
C THR A 5 -38.64 -7.32 1.78
N SER A 6 -38.01 -6.21 2.19
CA SER A 6 -37.03 -5.48 1.39
C SER A 6 -36.02 -6.46 0.80
N LYS A 7 -36.03 -6.59 -0.54
CA LYS A 7 -35.16 -7.52 -1.25
C LYS A 7 -33.72 -7.05 -1.05
N LYS A 8 -32.90 -7.87 -0.38
CA LYS A 8 -31.50 -7.52 -0.11
C LYS A 8 -30.78 -7.18 -1.41
N LYS A 9 -30.16 -6.00 -1.45
CA LYS A 9 -29.29 -5.57 -2.55
C LYS A 9 -28.13 -6.57 -2.74
N VAL A 10 -27.81 -6.86 -4.00
CA VAL A 10 -26.73 -7.74 -4.42
C VAL A 10 -25.53 -6.92 -4.88
N VAL A 11 -24.35 -7.19 -4.31
CA VAL A 11 -23.09 -6.52 -4.65
C VAL A 11 -22.17 -7.52 -5.34
N ALA A 12 -21.77 -7.21 -6.58
CA ALA A 12 -20.78 -7.99 -7.33
C ALA A 12 -19.40 -7.34 -7.21
N VAL A 13 -18.46 -8.05 -6.58
CA VAL A 13 -17.07 -7.61 -6.45
C VAL A 13 -16.21 -8.36 -7.47
N VAL A 14 -15.63 -7.65 -8.43
CA VAL A 14 -14.77 -8.27 -9.45
C VAL A 14 -13.31 -8.17 -9.04
N GLY A 15 -12.65 -9.32 -8.97
CA GLY A 15 -11.29 -9.51 -8.48
C GLY A 15 -11.27 -9.96 -7.02
N GLY A 16 -11.04 -11.26 -6.77
CA GLY A 16 -10.74 -11.82 -5.44
C GLY A 16 -9.31 -11.55 -4.98
N GLY A 17 -8.77 -10.36 -5.34
CA GLY A 17 -7.52 -9.85 -4.82
C GLY A 17 -7.66 -9.33 -3.39
N LEU A 18 -6.57 -8.78 -2.85
CA LEU A 18 -6.50 -8.30 -1.46
C LEU A 18 -7.61 -7.28 -1.13
N VAL A 19 -7.81 -6.29 -2.02
CA VAL A 19 -8.82 -5.25 -1.86
C VAL A 19 -10.23 -5.83 -2.02
N GLY A 20 -10.51 -6.58 -3.09
CA GLY A 20 -11.85 -7.13 -3.33
C GLY A 20 -12.30 -8.12 -2.25
N ALA A 21 -11.40 -8.97 -1.73
CA ALA A 21 -11.70 -9.87 -0.63
C ALA A 21 -11.99 -9.12 0.69
N LEU A 22 -11.26 -8.03 0.97
CA LEU A 22 -11.51 -7.17 2.13
C LEU A 22 -12.84 -6.44 1.99
N ASN A 23 -13.06 -5.79 0.84
CA ASN A 23 -14.26 -5.01 0.54
C ASN A 23 -15.53 -5.87 0.56
N ALA A 24 -15.43 -7.11 0.07
CA ALA A 24 -16.52 -8.06 0.19
C ALA A 24 -16.92 -8.31 1.66
N CYS A 25 -15.96 -8.36 2.59
CA CYS A 25 -16.25 -8.50 4.02
C CYS A 25 -16.90 -7.24 4.62
N TYR A 26 -16.60 -6.05 4.09
CA TYR A 26 -17.28 -4.80 4.46
C TYR A 26 -18.75 -4.79 4.03
N PHE A 27 -19.04 -5.02 2.75
CA PHE A 27 -20.43 -5.12 2.25
C PHE A 27 -21.21 -6.24 2.95
N ALA A 28 -20.54 -7.36 3.25
CA ALA A 28 -21.16 -8.46 3.98
C ALA A 28 -21.48 -8.08 5.44
N LYS A 29 -20.59 -7.36 6.15
CA LYS A 29 -20.86 -6.80 7.50
C LYS A 29 -22.12 -5.91 7.51
N ARG A 30 -22.35 -5.12 6.45
CA ARG A 30 -23.57 -4.31 6.26
C ARG A 30 -24.82 -5.13 5.91
N GLY A 31 -24.69 -6.43 5.65
CA GLY A 31 -25.79 -7.36 5.46
C GLY A 31 -26.26 -7.53 4.01
N PHE A 32 -25.55 -6.97 3.03
CA PHE A 32 -25.77 -7.17 1.60
C PHE A 32 -25.57 -8.65 1.20
N GLN A 33 -26.15 -9.08 0.07
CA GLN A 33 -25.73 -10.32 -0.58
C GLN A 33 -24.49 -10.04 -1.43
N VAL A 34 -23.33 -10.59 -1.04
CA VAL A 34 -22.05 -10.30 -1.71
C VAL A 34 -21.53 -11.50 -2.48
N GLU A 35 -21.25 -11.29 -3.76
CA GLU A 35 -20.74 -12.31 -4.68
C GLU A 35 -19.38 -11.81 -5.24
N VAL A 36 -18.29 -12.54 -4.97
CA VAL A 36 -16.94 -12.15 -5.39
C VAL A 36 -16.47 -13.02 -6.55
N PHE A 37 -16.04 -12.42 -7.66
CA PHE A 37 -15.64 -13.13 -8.88
C PHE A 37 -14.13 -13.02 -9.10
N GLU A 38 -13.42 -14.13 -8.97
CA GLU A 38 -11.96 -14.20 -9.19
C GLU A 38 -11.64 -14.93 -10.49
N SER A 39 -10.82 -14.30 -11.33
CA SER A 39 -10.31 -14.83 -12.60
C SER A 39 -9.41 -16.07 -12.49
N ARG A 40 -8.82 -16.29 -11.32
CA ARG A 40 -7.89 -17.38 -10.99
C ARG A 40 -8.59 -18.51 -10.23
N ASP A 41 -7.94 -19.67 -10.20
CA ASP A 41 -8.31 -20.77 -9.31
C ASP A 41 -8.18 -20.38 -7.83
N ASP A 42 -8.82 -21.14 -6.93
CA ASP A 42 -8.69 -20.94 -5.49
C ASP A 42 -7.25 -21.19 -5.03
N ILE A 43 -6.54 -20.11 -4.68
CA ILE A 43 -5.14 -20.14 -4.23
C ILE A 43 -4.93 -20.94 -2.93
N ARG A 44 -6.00 -21.31 -2.22
CA ARG A 44 -5.97 -22.20 -1.04
C ARG A 44 -5.90 -23.69 -1.42
N GLN A 45 -6.15 -24.01 -2.70
CA GLN A 45 -6.22 -25.38 -3.24
C GLN A 45 -5.27 -25.58 -4.44
N ALA A 46 -4.92 -24.51 -5.14
CA ALA A 46 -4.04 -24.55 -6.31
C ALA A 46 -2.60 -24.96 -5.97
N LYS A 47 -2.07 -25.97 -6.69
CA LYS A 47 -0.68 -26.46 -6.52
C LYS A 47 0.40 -25.43 -6.89
N ILE A 48 0.06 -24.42 -7.70
CA ILE A 48 0.96 -23.35 -8.14
C ILE A 48 0.21 -22.02 -8.08
N VAL A 49 0.56 -21.15 -7.14
CA VAL A 49 -0.05 -19.82 -6.99
C VAL A 49 0.68 -18.82 -7.88
N LYS A 50 -0.04 -18.22 -8.84
CA LYS A 50 0.46 -17.12 -9.67
C LYS A 50 0.14 -15.77 -9.00
N GLY A 51 1.13 -15.20 -8.32
CA GLY A 51 1.10 -13.87 -7.69
C GLY A 51 1.93 -12.83 -8.46
N ARG A 52 1.86 -11.57 -8.01
CA ARG A 52 2.75 -10.47 -8.46
C ARG A 52 3.84 -10.12 -7.45
N SER A 53 3.64 -10.50 -6.19
CA SER A 53 4.68 -10.50 -5.17
C SER A 53 4.28 -11.48 -4.08
N ILE A 54 5.28 -12.09 -3.43
CA ILE A 54 5.06 -13.01 -2.30
C ILE A 54 4.75 -12.25 -1.01
N ASN A 55 5.48 -11.16 -0.73
CA ASN A 55 5.44 -10.44 0.55
C ASN A 55 5.08 -8.95 0.41
N LEU A 56 4.22 -8.45 1.31
CA LEU A 56 3.74 -7.07 1.30
C LEU A 56 3.82 -6.42 2.69
N ALA A 57 4.20 -5.14 2.73
CA ALA A 57 4.31 -4.38 3.97
C ALA A 57 2.95 -3.83 4.44
N LEU A 58 2.33 -4.49 5.41
CA LEU A 58 1.06 -4.10 6.02
C LEU A 58 1.26 -2.94 7.03
N SER A 59 0.78 -1.74 6.68
CA SER A 59 0.96 -0.49 7.45
C SER A 59 -0.22 -0.19 8.40
N HIS A 60 -0.16 0.90 9.17
CA HIS A 60 -1.26 1.31 10.07
C HIS A 60 -2.60 1.43 9.32
N ARG A 61 -2.64 2.14 8.18
CA ARG A 61 -3.87 2.33 7.38
C ARG A 61 -4.48 0.99 6.97
N GLY A 62 -3.65 0.09 6.42
CA GLY A 62 -4.09 -1.27 6.10
C GLY A 62 -4.57 -2.07 7.31
N ARG A 63 -3.98 -1.89 8.49
CA ARG A 63 -4.43 -2.53 9.73
C ARG A 63 -5.75 -1.93 10.25
N GLN A 64 -6.03 -0.64 10.02
CA GLN A 64 -7.31 -0.01 10.39
C GLN A 64 -8.44 -0.33 9.40
N ALA A 65 -8.12 -0.46 8.11
CA ALA A 65 -9.04 -1.01 7.13
C ALA A 65 -9.34 -2.49 7.40
N LEU A 66 -8.34 -3.26 7.85
CA LEU A 66 -8.61 -4.53 8.48
C LEU A 66 -9.51 -4.30 9.71
N LYS A 67 -9.31 -3.27 10.56
CA LYS A 67 -10.00 -2.98 11.85
C LYS A 67 -11.51 -2.81 11.87
N GLN A 68 -12.17 -2.43 10.80
CA GLN A 68 -13.62 -2.20 10.90
C GLN A 68 -14.47 -3.47 11.03
N VAL A 69 -13.86 -4.61 11.39
CA VAL A 69 -14.52 -5.90 11.25
C VAL A 69 -14.08 -7.06 12.18
N GLY A 70 -13.19 -7.14 13.19
CA GLY A 70 -12.82 -8.46 13.86
C GLY A 70 -11.49 -8.71 14.63
N MET A 71 -10.36 -9.40 14.25
CA MET A 71 -9.96 -10.29 13.12
C MET A 71 -8.47 -10.19 12.61
N GLU A 72 -7.91 -9.00 12.39
CA GLU A 72 -6.49 -8.72 12.00
C GLU A 72 -5.47 -9.45 12.86
N ASP A 73 -5.81 -9.78 14.10
CA ASP A 73 -5.02 -10.65 14.95
C ASP A 73 -4.69 -11.99 14.23
N THR A 74 -5.56 -12.50 13.36
CA THR A 74 -5.33 -13.65 12.45
C THR A 74 -4.38 -13.36 11.28
N ILE A 75 -4.30 -12.11 10.80
CA ILE A 75 -3.38 -11.69 9.73
C ILE A 75 -2.00 -11.38 10.33
N VAL A 76 -1.96 -10.71 11.48
CA VAL A 76 -0.74 -10.28 12.18
C VAL A 76 -0.09 -11.41 12.96
N SER A 77 -0.84 -12.42 13.43
CA SER A 77 -0.24 -13.68 13.92
C SER A 77 0.47 -14.49 12.82
N LYS A 78 0.19 -14.18 11.54
CA LYS A 78 0.88 -14.75 10.36
C LYS A 78 1.89 -13.78 9.73
N GLY A 79 2.11 -12.61 10.33
CA GLY A 79 3.04 -11.60 9.84
C GLY A 79 4.24 -11.43 10.76
N ILE A 80 5.44 -11.28 10.19
CA ILE A 80 6.66 -11.00 10.96
C ILE A 80 6.73 -9.48 11.25
N PRO A 81 6.82 -9.05 12.52
CA PRO A 81 6.90 -7.62 12.84
C PRO A 81 8.22 -6.99 12.33
N MET A 82 8.13 -6.18 11.28
CA MET A 82 9.23 -5.29 10.88
C MET A 82 9.20 -4.05 11.78
N HIS A 83 10.04 -4.03 12.81
CA HIS A 83 10.11 -2.91 13.74
C HIS A 83 10.83 -1.70 13.17
N SER A 84 11.77 -1.93 12.25
CA SER A 84 12.59 -0.90 11.60
C SER A 84 12.91 -1.23 10.15
N ARG A 85 13.32 -0.23 9.37
CA ARG A 85 14.16 -0.39 8.16
C ARG A 85 15.57 -0.83 8.59
N MET A 86 16.28 -1.61 7.79
CA MET A 86 17.73 -1.84 7.89
C MET A 86 18.38 -1.48 6.56
N ILE A 87 19.24 -0.46 6.57
CA ILE A 87 19.92 0.02 5.36
C ILE A 87 21.28 -0.66 5.22
N HIS A 88 21.51 -1.34 4.10
CA HIS A 88 22.78 -1.99 3.72
C HIS A 88 23.55 -1.12 2.73
N SER A 89 24.67 -0.56 3.17
CA SER A 89 25.54 0.29 2.35
C SER A 89 26.36 -0.52 1.31
N LEU A 90 27.18 0.17 0.51
CA LEU A 90 28.14 -0.47 -0.40
C LEU A 90 29.35 -1.09 0.33
N ASN A 91 29.67 -0.63 1.55
CA ASN A 91 30.75 -1.18 2.38
C ASN A 91 30.24 -2.12 3.49
N GLY A 92 29.03 -2.64 3.37
CA GLY A 92 28.46 -3.67 4.26
C GLY A 92 28.00 -3.17 5.64
N THR A 93 27.98 -1.86 5.90
CA THR A 93 27.47 -1.30 7.16
C THR A 93 25.93 -1.32 7.19
N GLN A 94 25.37 -1.53 8.40
CA GLN A 94 23.93 -1.73 8.63
C GLN A 94 23.35 -0.69 9.61
N SER A 95 22.27 0.01 9.21
CA SER A 95 21.68 1.13 10.00
C SER A 95 20.14 1.02 10.17
N PRO A 96 19.59 1.12 11.41
CA PRO A 96 18.15 0.89 11.68
C PRO A 96 17.26 2.15 11.83
N ILE A 97 15.96 2.10 11.43
CA ILE A 97 14.97 3.23 11.53
C ILE A 97 13.48 2.75 11.78
N PRO A 98 12.74 3.13 12.86
CA PRO A 98 11.52 2.43 13.37
C PRO A 98 10.08 2.76 12.83
N TYR A 99 9.04 1.97 13.23
CA TYR A 99 7.61 1.92 12.75
C TYR A 99 6.47 1.63 13.84
N GLY A 100 5.15 1.54 13.47
CA GLY A 100 3.95 1.35 14.38
C GLY A 100 2.72 0.47 13.90
N LYS A 101 1.67 0.23 14.77
CA LYS A 101 0.52 -0.79 14.72
C LYS A 101 -0.90 -0.11 14.63
N LYS A 102 -2.17 -0.63 14.52
CA LYS A 102 -3.03 -1.90 14.57
C LYS A 102 -4.45 -1.55 13.90
N GLY A 103 -5.56 -2.32 13.67
CA GLY A 103 -5.86 -3.78 13.51
C GLY A 103 -7.28 -4.35 13.89
N GLN A 104 -8.11 -5.08 13.03
CA GLN A 104 -9.19 -6.17 13.29
C GLN A 104 -10.40 -6.55 12.24
N THR A 105 -10.60 -7.77 11.57
CA THR A 105 -11.64 -8.30 10.50
C THR A 105 -12.71 -9.55 10.67
N TYR A 106 -13.88 -9.72 9.96
CA TYR A 106 -14.96 -10.81 10.14
C TYR A 106 -15.31 -11.62 8.83
N SER A 107 -16.57 -12.13 8.62
CA SER A 107 -16.82 -13.53 8.19
C SER A 107 -18.15 -13.94 7.46
N ASN A 108 -18.77 -13.17 6.54
CA ASN A 108 -20.02 -13.62 5.87
C ASN A 108 -20.11 -13.44 4.33
N THR A 109 -19.06 -13.81 3.60
CA THR A 109 -18.92 -13.66 2.13
C THR A 109 -19.03 -14.97 1.32
N LYS A 110 -19.47 -14.88 0.05
CA LYS A 110 -19.42 -15.97 -0.95
C LYS A 110 -18.34 -15.66 -2.00
N LEU A 111 -17.49 -16.66 -2.30
CA LEU A 111 -16.37 -16.52 -3.25
C LEU A 111 -16.56 -17.46 -4.46
N ASN A 112 -16.69 -16.88 -5.65
CA ASN A 112 -16.84 -17.55 -6.94
C ASN A 112 -15.49 -17.51 -7.69
N PHE A 113 -14.68 -18.57 -7.55
CA PHE A 113 -13.37 -18.69 -8.20
C PHE A 113 -13.48 -19.10 -9.68
N ALA A 114 -12.41 -18.89 -10.44
CA ALA A 114 -12.31 -19.17 -11.88
C ALA A 114 -13.43 -18.56 -12.75
N HIS A 115 -13.91 -17.36 -12.37
CA HIS A 115 -14.87 -16.54 -13.10
C HIS A 115 -14.19 -15.29 -13.65
N LYS A 116 -13.92 -15.27 -14.96
CA LYS A 116 -13.30 -14.13 -15.66
C LYS A 116 -14.36 -13.26 -16.31
N LEU A 117 -14.47 -12.00 -15.90
CA LEU A 117 -15.39 -11.05 -16.55
C LEU A 117 -15.04 -10.88 -18.04
N LEU A 118 -16.05 -11.02 -18.92
CA LEU A 118 -15.96 -10.77 -20.35
C LEU A 118 -16.57 -9.42 -20.74
N ASN A 119 -17.76 -9.12 -20.22
CA ASN A 119 -18.53 -7.93 -20.54
C ASN A 119 -19.41 -7.55 -19.34
N TRP A 120 -19.82 -6.28 -19.26
CA TRP A 120 -20.76 -5.78 -18.26
C TRP A 120 -21.45 -4.50 -18.76
N SER A 121 -22.59 -4.15 -18.17
CA SER A 121 -23.34 -2.93 -18.48
C SER A 121 -23.77 -2.18 -17.21
N THR A 122 -23.53 -0.86 -17.20
CA THR A 122 -24.07 0.09 -16.21
C THR A 122 -25.57 0.31 -16.35
N GLU A 123 -26.16 0.05 -17.51
CA GLU A 123 -27.57 0.36 -17.79
C GLU A 123 -28.51 -0.74 -17.26
N THR A 124 -28.02 -1.97 -17.14
CA THR A 124 -28.82 -3.15 -16.75
C THR A 124 -28.30 -3.90 -15.53
N GLY A 125 -27.17 -3.46 -14.96
CA GLY A 125 -26.46 -4.15 -13.88
C GLY A 125 -25.91 -5.54 -14.27
N SER A 126 -26.02 -5.94 -15.53
CA SER A 126 -25.62 -7.27 -16.02
C SER A 126 -24.09 -7.39 -16.14
N MET A 127 -23.58 -8.55 -15.74
CA MET A 127 -22.19 -8.97 -15.82
C MET A 127 -22.10 -10.36 -16.43
N THR A 128 -21.35 -10.52 -17.53
CA THR A 128 -21.11 -11.81 -18.19
C THR A 128 -19.73 -12.34 -17.84
N PHE A 129 -19.66 -13.46 -17.13
CA PHE A 129 -18.42 -14.15 -16.76
C PHE A 129 -18.17 -15.37 -17.66
N LEU A 130 -16.90 -15.67 -17.90
CA LEU A 130 -16.42 -16.93 -18.46
C LEU A 130 -15.88 -17.81 -17.33
N ARG A 131 -16.33 -19.06 -17.29
CA ARG A 131 -15.91 -20.08 -16.33
C ARG A 131 -14.78 -20.95 -16.87
N ALA A 132 -14.10 -21.68 -15.98
CA ALA A 132 -13.05 -22.64 -16.36
C ALA A 132 -13.52 -23.77 -17.29
N ASP A 133 -14.80 -24.14 -17.20
CA ASP A 133 -15.47 -25.12 -18.08
C ASP A 133 -15.82 -24.55 -19.47
N GLY A 134 -15.54 -23.26 -19.72
CA GLY A 134 -15.87 -22.57 -20.96
C GLY A 134 -17.31 -22.05 -21.03
N ALA A 135 -18.15 -22.34 -20.04
CA ALA A 135 -19.50 -21.82 -19.97
C ALA A 135 -19.49 -20.30 -19.69
N LYS A 136 -20.57 -19.64 -20.11
CA LYS A 136 -20.86 -18.26 -19.74
C LYS A 136 -21.92 -18.22 -18.65
N GLU A 137 -21.70 -17.40 -17.64
CA GLU A 137 -22.65 -17.14 -16.55
C GLU A 137 -22.99 -15.65 -16.56
N GLU A 138 -24.27 -15.32 -16.42
CA GLU A 138 -24.77 -13.93 -16.42
C GLU A 138 -25.47 -13.63 -15.10
N ILE A 139 -25.08 -12.49 -14.49
CA ILE A 139 -25.48 -12.11 -13.13
C ILE A 139 -25.83 -10.62 -13.12
N GLN A 140 -26.90 -10.25 -12.42
CA GLN A 140 -27.22 -8.84 -12.13
C GLN A 140 -26.76 -8.45 -10.72
N ALA A 141 -26.28 -7.22 -10.57
CA ALA A 141 -25.97 -6.60 -9.28
C ALA A 141 -26.51 -5.17 -9.21
N ASP A 142 -26.88 -4.74 -8.00
CA ASP A 142 -27.30 -3.36 -7.70
C ASP A 142 -26.08 -2.42 -7.56
N LEU A 143 -24.90 -2.98 -7.24
CA LEU A 143 -23.62 -2.29 -7.23
C LEU A 143 -22.51 -3.20 -7.77
N ILE A 144 -21.73 -2.67 -8.72
CA ILE A 144 -20.54 -3.30 -9.31
C ILE A 144 -19.30 -2.64 -8.74
N VAL A 145 -18.41 -3.43 -8.13
CA VAL A 145 -17.19 -2.92 -7.51
C VAL A 145 -15.96 -3.49 -8.22
N GLY A 146 -15.23 -2.61 -8.91
CA GLY A 146 -13.99 -2.94 -9.60
C GLY A 146 -12.80 -2.96 -8.63
N CYS A 147 -12.37 -4.15 -8.24
CA CYS A 147 -11.15 -4.42 -7.49
C CYS A 147 -10.18 -5.32 -8.30
N ASP A 148 -10.34 -5.34 -9.63
CA ASP A 148 -9.69 -6.23 -10.59
C ASP A 148 -8.30 -5.75 -11.06
N GLY A 149 -7.68 -4.88 -10.27
CA GLY A 149 -6.26 -4.57 -10.32
C GLY A 149 -5.80 -3.63 -11.44
N ALA A 150 -4.48 -3.50 -11.58
CA ALA A 150 -3.85 -2.47 -12.43
C ALA A 150 -4.25 -2.51 -13.91
N PHE A 151 -4.79 -3.63 -14.40
CA PHE A 151 -5.26 -3.81 -15.78
C PHE A 151 -6.78 -4.07 -15.87
N SER A 152 -7.53 -3.57 -14.88
CA SER A 152 -8.99 -3.63 -14.71
C SER A 152 -9.78 -3.72 -16.02
N ALA A 153 -10.67 -4.72 -16.08
CA ALA A 153 -11.72 -4.86 -17.09
C ALA A 153 -12.89 -3.90 -16.84
N ILE A 154 -13.19 -3.58 -15.57
CA ILE A 154 -14.19 -2.57 -15.21
C ILE A 154 -13.76 -1.19 -15.76
N ARG A 155 -12.57 -0.70 -15.42
CA ARG A 155 -12.04 0.59 -15.88
C ARG A 155 -11.97 0.73 -17.41
N LYS A 156 -11.87 -0.37 -18.16
CA LYS A 156 -11.85 -0.33 -19.64
C LYS A 156 -13.16 0.17 -20.26
N GLN A 157 -14.30 0.05 -19.57
CA GLN A 157 -15.54 0.71 -20.02
C GLN A 157 -15.57 2.20 -19.63
N PHE A 158 -14.98 2.59 -18.49
CA PHE A 158 -14.88 4.00 -18.09
C PHE A 158 -14.10 4.82 -19.14
N LEU A 159 -13.09 4.24 -19.78
CA LEU A 159 -12.36 4.84 -20.92
C LEU A 159 -13.24 5.23 -22.13
N ARG A 160 -14.47 4.74 -22.21
CA ARG A 160 -15.45 5.06 -23.28
C ARG A 160 -16.43 6.14 -22.86
N GLN A 161 -16.43 6.56 -21.59
CA GLN A 161 -17.39 7.49 -21.03
C GLN A 161 -16.95 8.94 -21.18
N SER A 162 -17.92 9.84 -21.31
CA SER A 162 -17.62 11.28 -21.37
C SER A 162 -16.98 11.75 -20.06
N ARG A 163 -16.02 12.69 -20.15
CA ARG A 163 -15.36 13.35 -19.01
C ARG A 163 -14.56 12.43 -18.06
N PHE A 164 -14.25 11.19 -18.45
CA PHE A 164 -13.32 10.33 -17.72
C PHE A 164 -11.86 10.64 -18.10
N ASN A 165 -11.09 11.13 -17.13
CA ASN A 165 -9.66 11.35 -17.25
C ASN A 165 -8.89 10.07 -16.89
N PHE A 166 -7.87 9.73 -17.67
CA PHE A 166 -7.02 8.56 -17.46
C PHE A 166 -5.58 8.83 -17.86
N SER A 167 -4.62 8.33 -17.09
CA SER A 167 -3.23 8.22 -17.47
C SER A 167 -2.63 6.87 -17.05
N GLN A 168 -1.72 6.36 -17.87
CA GLN A 168 -0.95 5.15 -17.61
C GLN A 168 0.50 5.38 -18.02
N THR A 169 1.43 5.06 -17.12
CA THR A 169 2.86 5.24 -17.34
C THR A 169 3.60 3.99 -16.85
N TYR A 170 4.26 3.28 -17.76
CA TYR A 170 5.28 2.31 -17.37
C TYR A 170 6.56 3.06 -16.99
N ILE A 171 7.20 2.66 -15.90
CA ILE A 171 8.50 3.22 -15.49
C ILE A 171 9.65 2.40 -16.09
N PRO A 172 10.83 3.01 -16.36
CA PRO A 172 12.00 2.31 -16.91
C PRO A 172 12.51 1.11 -16.09
N HIS A 173 12.14 1.00 -14.81
CA HIS A 173 12.56 -0.12 -13.95
C HIS A 173 11.58 -1.30 -14.04
N GLY A 174 12.14 -2.50 -14.18
CA GLY A 174 11.46 -3.75 -13.86
C GLY A 174 11.73 -4.18 -12.42
N TYR A 175 11.02 -5.21 -11.95
CA TYR A 175 11.33 -5.93 -10.71
C TYR A 175 11.53 -7.43 -10.95
N LEU A 176 12.36 -8.07 -10.13
CA LEU A 176 12.59 -9.52 -10.14
C LEU A 176 12.66 -10.06 -8.72
N GLU A 177 12.00 -11.20 -8.45
CA GLU A 177 12.00 -11.87 -7.14
C GLU A 177 13.07 -12.97 -7.05
N LEU A 178 13.88 -12.92 -5.98
CA LEU A 178 14.94 -13.88 -5.64
C LEU A 178 14.68 -14.45 -4.24
N THR A 179 15.12 -15.69 -4.00
CA THR A 179 14.90 -16.38 -2.71
C THR A 179 16.19 -16.44 -1.89
N MET A 180 16.19 -15.87 -0.68
CA MET A 180 17.29 -16.04 0.29
C MET A 180 16.93 -17.20 1.25
N PRO A 181 17.66 -18.34 1.23
CA PRO A 181 17.37 -19.48 2.08
C PRO A 181 17.76 -19.24 3.56
N PRO A 182 17.22 -20.02 4.52
CA PRO A 182 17.75 -20.07 5.87
C PRO A 182 19.16 -20.67 5.91
N ILE A 183 20.01 -20.17 6.80
CA ILE A 183 21.34 -20.71 7.07
C ILE A 183 21.25 -21.59 8.32
N ASN A 184 21.66 -22.86 8.20
CA ASN A 184 21.58 -23.87 9.27
C ASN A 184 20.19 -24.02 9.93
N GLY A 185 19.12 -23.74 9.20
CA GLY A 185 17.75 -23.78 9.72
C GLY A 185 17.31 -22.53 10.49
N GLU A 186 18.10 -21.44 10.45
CA GLU A 186 17.76 -20.12 10.99
C GLU A 186 17.77 -19.01 9.93
N PHE A 187 17.16 -17.86 10.25
CA PHE A 187 17.16 -16.71 9.35
C PHE A 187 18.58 -16.24 9.02
N ALA A 188 18.88 -16.05 7.73
CA ALA A 188 20.19 -15.56 7.25
C ALA A 188 20.52 -14.12 7.69
N MET A 189 19.51 -13.35 8.13
CA MET A 189 19.63 -11.98 8.63
C MET A 189 18.64 -11.74 9.78
N LYS A 190 18.70 -10.56 10.43
CA LYS A 190 17.78 -10.19 11.52
C LYS A 190 16.33 -10.06 11.01
N PRO A 191 15.38 -10.95 11.35
CA PRO A 191 14.08 -11.01 10.67
C PRO A 191 13.17 -9.79 10.91
N ASN A 192 13.33 -9.05 12.00
CA ASN A 192 12.42 -7.96 12.36
C ASN A 192 12.71 -6.61 11.66
N TYR A 193 13.26 -6.66 10.45
CA TYR A 193 13.62 -5.49 9.66
C TYR A 193 13.17 -5.58 8.20
N LEU A 194 12.78 -4.44 7.62
CA LEU A 194 12.75 -4.27 6.16
C LEU A 194 14.19 -4.02 5.69
N HIS A 195 14.84 -5.02 5.10
CA HIS A 195 16.19 -4.88 4.58
C HIS A 195 16.17 -4.13 3.23
N ILE A 196 17.07 -3.16 3.05
CA ILE A 196 17.17 -2.32 1.85
C ILE A 196 18.64 -2.13 1.47
N TRP A 197 19.00 -2.48 0.24
CA TRP A 197 20.26 -2.15 -0.42
C TRP A 197 19.99 -1.04 -1.45
N PRO A 198 20.02 0.25 -1.06
CA PRO A 198 19.90 1.34 -2.02
C PRO A 198 21.20 1.52 -2.79
N ARG A 199 21.10 1.69 -4.11
CA ARG A 199 22.18 2.12 -5.03
C ARG A 199 21.62 3.22 -5.93
N ASN A 200 22.45 3.88 -6.73
CA ASN A 200 22.00 5.05 -7.50
C ASN A 200 20.90 4.74 -8.52
N THR A 201 21.07 3.68 -9.32
CA THR A 201 20.12 3.25 -10.37
C THR A 201 19.50 1.88 -10.08
N PHE A 202 19.74 1.32 -8.90
CA PHE A 202 19.31 -0.02 -8.52
C PHE A 202 18.86 -0.02 -7.06
N MET A 203 17.89 -0.86 -6.72
CA MET A 203 17.54 -1.12 -5.33
C MET A 203 17.23 -2.59 -5.16
N MET A 204 17.73 -3.22 -4.10
CA MET A 204 17.17 -4.49 -3.64
C MET A 204 16.51 -4.28 -2.28
N ILE A 205 15.36 -4.90 -2.05
CA ILE A 205 14.75 -5.04 -0.72
C ILE A 205 14.62 -6.51 -0.36
N ALA A 206 14.55 -6.85 0.93
CA ALA A 206 14.21 -8.20 1.37
C ALA A 206 13.21 -8.17 2.52
N LEU A 207 12.17 -9.01 2.42
CA LEU A 207 11.11 -9.19 3.41
C LEU A 207 11.13 -10.62 3.96
N PRO A 208 11.03 -10.81 5.29
CA PRO A 208 11.15 -12.11 5.95
C PRO A 208 9.92 -13.01 5.75
N ASN A 209 10.12 -14.33 5.72
CA ASN A 209 9.07 -15.34 5.66
C ASN A 209 9.00 -16.19 6.94
N LEU A 210 7.83 -16.81 7.20
CA LEU A 210 7.63 -17.68 8.37
C LEU A 210 8.45 -18.99 8.32
N ASP A 211 8.87 -19.42 7.12
CA ASP A 211 9.76 -20.56 6.89
C ASP A 211 11.26 -20.22 7.08
N LYS A 212 11.54 -19.01 7.57
CA LYS A 212 12.87 -18.43 7.77
C LYS A 212 13.67 -18.06 6.51
N THR A 213 13.07 -18.14 5.32
CA THR A 213 13.61 -17.49 4.12
C THR A 213 13.41 -15.96 4.17
N PHE A 214 14.03 -15.24 3.24
CA PHE A 214 13.56 -13.90 2.83
C PHE A 214 13.22 -13.91 1.34
N THR A 215 12.12 -13.26 0.97
CA THR A 215 11.85 -12.88 -0.42
C THR A 215 12.59 -11.58 -0.69
N CYS A 216 13.55 -11.61 -1.62
CA CYS A 216 14.26 -10.44 -2.11
C CYS A 216 13.59 -9.93 -3.39
N THR A 217 13.48 -8.60 -3.55
CA THR A 217 13.00 -7.98 -4.79
C THR A 217 14.04 -6.99 -5.29
N LEU A 218 14.61 -7.27 -6.46
CA LEU A 218 15.56 -6.41 -7.17
C LEU A 218 14.81 -5.51 -8.15
N PHE A 219 15.00 -4.20 -8.02
CA PHE A 219 14.52 -3.16 -8.93
C PHE A 219 15.70 -2.59 -9.73
N MET A 220 15.59 -2.61 -11.06
CA MET A 220 16.66 -2.24 -11.99
C MET A 220 16.07 -1.82 -13.35
N PRO A 221 16.68 -0.90 -14.12
CA PRO A 221 16.24 -0.58 -15.47
C PRO A 221 16.20 -1.81 -16.39
N PHE A 222 15.24 -1.86 -17.32
CA PHE A 222 15.20 -2.93 -18.33
C PHE A 222 16.50 -2.99 -19.14
N ASP A 223 17.04 -1.84 -19.54
CA ASP A 223 18.34 -1.66 -20.19
C ASP A 223 19.53 -2.31 -19.44
N GLU A 224 19.41 -2.55 -18.13
CA GLU A 224 20.45 -3.15 -17.29
C GLU A 224 20.16 -4.64 -17.01
N PHE A 225 18.88 -5.05 -16.95
CA PHE A 225 18.51 -6.47 -17.03
C PHE A 225 18.95 -7.10 -18.36
N GLU A 226 18.76 -6.40 -19.48
CA GLU A 226 19.12 -6.87 -20.83
C GLU A 226 20.63 -7.06 -21.06
N LYS A 227 21.47 -6.42 -20.23
CA LYS A 227 22.93 -6.59 -20.25
C LYS A 227 23.43 -7.83 -19.52
N VAL A 228 22.61 -8.42 -18.64
CA VAL A 228 22.97 -9.54 -17.77
C VAL A 228 22.33 -10.81 -18.30
N THR A 229 23.03 -11.47 -19.22
CA THR A 229 22.51 -12.61 -20.02
C THR A 229 23.07 -13.96 -19.59
N THR A 230 24.15 -14.00 -18.79
CA THR A 230 24.75 -15.25 -18.28
C THR A 230 24.78 -15.29 -16.75
N GLY A 231 24.84 -16.51 -16.19
CA GLY A 231 24.96 -16.70 -14.74
C GLY A 231 26.23 -16.06 -14.14
N ASP A 232 27.32 -16.00 -14.89
CA ASP A 232 28.56 -15.37 -14.41
C ASP A 232 28.46 -13.84 -14.40
N GLN A 233 27.79 -13.24 -15.39
CA GLN A 233 27.44 -11.81 -15.36
C GLN A 233 26.52 -11.45 -14.18
N VAL A 234 25.59 -12.34 -13.79
CA VAL A 234 24.80 -12.14 -12.55
C VAL A 234 25.71 -12.09 -11.33
N ILE A 235 26.70 -12.98 -11.23
CA ILE A 235 27.65 -12.99 -10.11
C ILE A 235 28.55 -11.75 -10.14
N GLU A 236 29.09 -11.33 -11.28
CA GLU A 236 29.89 -10.10 -11.41
C GLU A 236 29.09 -8.85 -11.00
N PHE A 237 27.83 -8.74 -11.45
CA PHE A 237 26.93 -7.65 -11.10
C PHE A 237 26.64 -7.62 -9.59
N PHE A 238 26.35 -8.79 -8.98
CA PHE A 238 26.13 -8.88 -7.55
C PHE A 238 27.42 -8.66 -6.74
N GLN A 239 28.59 -9.12 -7.18
CA GLN A 239 29.88 -8.83 -6.52
C GLN A 239 30.15 -7.32 -6.49
N LYS A 240 29.85 -6.62 -7.60
CA LYS A 240 30.10 -5.19 -7.75
C LYS A 240 29.14 -4.31 -6.93
N TYR A 241 27.86 -4.70 -6.81
CA TYR A 241 26.83 -3.84 -6.21
C TYR A 241 26.18 -4.40 -4.94
N PHE A 242 26.09 -5.72 -4.77
CA PHE A 242 25.42 -6.40 -3.66
C PHE A 242 26.29 -7.53 -3.07
N PRO A 243 27.55 -7.25 -2.69
CA PRO A 243 28.54 -8.30 -2.36
C PRO A 243 28.14 -9.17 -1.17
N ASP A 244 27.42 -8.60 -0.19
CA ASP A 244 26.89 -9.32 0.97
C ASP A 244 25.71 -10.23 0.63
N ALA A 245 25.00 -9.99 -0.48
CA ALA A 245 23.85 -10.81 -0.89
C ALA A 245 24.25 -12.17 -1.48
N ILE A 246 25.45 -12.30 -2.07
CA ILE A 246 25.91 -13.58 -2.65
C ILE A 246 26.03 -14.70 -1.60
N PRO A 247 26.75 -14.53 -0.47
CA PRO A 247 26.83 -15.56 0.57
C PRO A 247 25.51 -15.79 1.30
N LEU A 248 24.57 -14.84 1.26
CA LEU A 248 23.24 -14.98 1.87
C LEU A 248 22.26 -15.76 0.97
N ILE A 249 22.27 -15.51 -0.34
CA ILE A 249 21.38 -16.18 -1.32
C ILE A 249 21.95 -17.52 -1.78
N GLY A 250 23.28 -17.62 -1.89
CA GLY A 250 24.00 -18.73 -2.52
C GLY A 250 24.13 -18.54 -4.03
N ALA A 251 25.34 -18.69 -4.57
CA ALA A 251 25.66 -18.35 -5.96
C ALA A 251 24.80 -19.11 -6.99
N ASP A 252 24.62 -20.43 -6.84
CA ASP A 252 23.85 -21.25 -7.79
C ASP A 252 22.34 -20.98 -7.69
N ALA A 253 21.85 -20.68 -6.48
CA ALA A 253 20.46 -20.27 -6.28
C ALA A 253 20.17 -18.91 -6.91
N LEU A 254 21.10 -17.96 -6.77
CA LEU A 254 21.05 -16.65 -7.41
C LEU A 254 21.05 -16.77 -8.95
N LYS A 255 21.99 -17.54 -9.53
CA LYS A 255 22.04 -17.81 -10.98
C LYS A 255 20.74 -18.42 -11.50
N ARG A 256 20.19 -19.42 -10.79
CA ARG A 256 18.96 -20.11 -11.17
C ARG A 256 17.72 -19.20 -11.07
N ASP A 257 17.54 -18.51 -9.95
CA ASP A 257 16.33 -17.73 -9.69
C ASP A 257 16.27 -16.47 -10.57
N TYR A 258 17.41 -15.86 -10.90
CA TYR A 258 17.51 -14.69 -11.79
C TYR A 258 16.99 -14.98 -13.21
N PHE A 259 17.20 -16.19 -13.74
CA PHE A 259 16.70 -16.58 -15.08
C PHE A 259 15.39 -17.40 -15.02
N ARG A 260 14.77 -17.56 -13.84
CA ARG A 260 13.53 -18.34 -13.68
C ARG A 260 12.32 -17.67 -14.33
N LEU A 261 12.26 -16.34 -14.30
CA LEU A 261 11.23 -15.51 -14.92
C LEU A 261 11.86 -14.18 -15.38
N PRO A 262 11.40 -13.56 -16.48
CA PRO A 262 11.87 -12.24 -16.89
C PRO A 262 11.47 -11.16 -15.88
N ALA A 263 12.22 -10.06 -15.86
CA ALA A 263 11.87 -8.88 -15.05
C ALA A 263 10.45 -8.37 -15.39
N GLN A 264 9.69 -8.04 -14.37
CA GLN A 264 8.28 -7.68 -14.47
C GLN A 264 8.10 -6.16 -14.52
N ALA A 265 7.28 -5.67 -15.44
CA ALA A 265 7.05 -4.25 -15.64
C ALA A 265 6.21 -3.63 -14.50
N MET A 266 6.59 -2.43 -14.06
CA MET A 266 5.84 -1.64 -13.08
C MET A 266 5.07 -0.52 -13.79
N VAL A 267 3.83 -0.30 -13.38
CA VAL A 267 2.92 0.67 -13.99
C VAL A 267 2.34 1.61 -12.94
N SER A 268 2.35 2.90 -13.25
CA SER A 268 1.57 3.92 -12.56
C SER A 268 0.29 4.17 -13.34
N VAL A 269 -0.86 4.21 -12.68
CA VAL A 269 -2.16 4.54 -13.27
C VAL A 269 -2.90 5.52 -12.39
N LYS A 270 -3.45 6.57 -12.99
CA LYS A 270 -4.43 7.48 -12.37
C LYS A 270 -5.68 7.57 -13.24
N CYS A 271 -6.84 7.69 -12.61
CA CYS A 271 -8.05 8.12 -13.28
C CYS A 271 -8.95 9.01 -12.41
N SER A 272 -9.97 9.62 -13.02
CA SER A 272 -11.04 10.34 -12.33
C SER A 272 -12.23 10.56 -13.29
N PRO A 273 -13.50 10.39 -12.89
CA PRO A 273 -13.99 9.96 -11.57
C PRO A 273 -13.59 8.51 -11.20
N TYR A 274 -13.86 8.10 -9.95
CA TYR A 274 -13.77 6.70 -9.52
C TYR A 274 -15.13 5.98 -9.56
N HIS A 275 -16.22 6.70 -9.80
CA HIS A 275 -17.56 6.15 -10.01
C HIS A 275 -18.05 6.32 -11.45
N LEU A 276 -19.09 5.56 -11.79
CA LEU A 276 -19.87 5.71 -13.00
C LEU A 276 -21.33 5.39 -12.66
N SER A 277 -22.21 6.37 -12.87
CA SER A 277 -23.60 6.37 -12.37
C SER A 277 -23.66 6.10 -10.84
N ASP A 278 -24.81 5.61 -10.37
CA ASP A 278 -25.11 5.20 -9.01
C ASP A 278 -24.79 3.72 -8.73
N ASN A 279 -24.23 2.98 -9.69
CA ASN A 279 -24.10 1.52 -9.62
C ASN A 279 -22.72 0.95 -9.98
N CYS A 280 -21.68 1.76 -10.22
CA CYS A 280 -20.32 1.25 -10.39
C CYS A 280 -19.23 2.13 -9.75
N VAL A 281 -18.27 1.51 -9.08
CA VAL A 281 -17.12 2.18 -8.43
C VAL A 281 -15.81 1.38 -8.55
N LEU A 282 -14.68 2.07 -8.67
CA LEU A 282 -13.32 1.54 -8.73
C LEU A 282 -12.59 1.72 -7.39
N MET A 283 -11.82 0.72 -6.94
CA MET A 283 -11.01 0.79 -5.72
C MET A 283 -9.65 0.07 -5.84
N GLY A 284 -8.65 0.53 -5.09
CA GLY A 284 -7.27 0.07 -5.11
C GLY A 284 -6.60 0.22 -6.48
N ASP A 285 -5.74 -0.71 -6.85
CA ASP A 285 -5.09 -0.82 -8.17
C ASP A 285 -6.03 -0.62 -9.40
N ALA A 286 -7.34 -0.84 -9.27
CA ALA A 286 -8.32 -0.57 -10.32
C ALA A 286 -8.61 0.93 -10.51
N ALA A 287 -8.47 1.75 -9.46
CA ALA A 287 -8.59 3.21 -9.43
C ALA A 287 -7.22 3.93 -9.47
N HIS A 288 -6.22 3.38 -8.78
CA HIS A 288 -4.85 3.90 -8.65
C HIS A 288 -3.83 2.74 -8.61
N ALA A 289 -3.19 2.45 -9.74
CA ALA A 289 -2.04 1.54 -9.70
C ALA A 289 -0.81 2.35 -9.27
N VAL A 290 -0.26 2.05 -8.09
CA VAL A 290 0.84 2.82 -7.48
C VAL A 290 2.14 2.03 -7.53
N VAL A 291 3.22 2.66 -8.00
CA VAL A 291 4.55 2.04 -8.06
C VAL A 291 5.06 1.69 -6.63
N PRO A 292 5.75 0.56 -6.43
CA PRO A 292 5.96 -0.02 -5.09
C PRO A 292 6.90 0.78 -4.17
N PHE A 293 7.57 1.82 -4.67
CA PHE A 293 8.61 2.58 -3.97
C PHE A 293 8.19 3.31 -2.69
N TYR A 294 6.89 3.36 -2.35
CA TYR A 294 6.40 3.87 -1.07
C TYR A 294 5.69 2.81 -0.21
N GLY A 295 5.53 1.57 -0.72
CA GLY A 295 4.85 0.46 -0.03
C GLY A 295 3.36 0.70 0.27
N GLN A 296 2.72 1.74 -0.28
CA GLN A 296 1.36 2.13 0.09
C GLN A 296 0.25 1.64 -0.84
N GLY A 297 0.49 1.09 -2.04
CA GLY A 297 -0.60 0.68 -2.96
C GLY A 297 -1.69 -0.19 -2.31
N MET A 298 -1.31 -1.28 -1.65
CA MET A 298 -2.23 -2.11 -0.85
C MET A 298 -2.86 -1.33 0.32
N ASN A 299 -2.09 -0.48 0.99
CA ASN A 299 -2.55 0.24 2.20
C ASN A 299 -3.50 1.40 1.87
N ALA A 300 -3.37 2.01 0.69
CA ALA A 300 -4.29 2.98 0.11
C ALA A 300 -5.56 2.27 -0.39
N GLY A 301 -5.42 1.20 -1.19
CA GLY A 301 -6.57 0.41 -1.63
C GLY A 301 -7.33 -0.30 -0.51
N PHE A 302 -6.76 -0.40 0.69
CA PHE A 302 -7.44 -0.81 1.91
C PHE A 302 -8.16 0.38 2.58
N GLU A 303 -7.56 1.56 2.56
CA GLU A 303 -8.17 2.80 3.04
C GLU A 303 -9.34 3.28 2.18
N ASP A 304 -9.32 3.01 0.87
CA ASP A 304 -10.48 3.14 -0.03
C ASP A 304 -11.74 2.51 0.57
N CYS A 305 -11.63 1.26 1.05
CA CYS A 305 -12.75 0.54 1.67
C CYS A 305 -13.19 1.21 2.98
N LEU A 306 -12.26 1.74 3.78
CA LEU A 306 -12.56 2.45 5.03
C LEU A 306 -13.29 3.78 4.77
N VAL A 307 -12.76 4.61 3.86
CA VAL A 307 -13.36 5.90 3.48
C VAL A 307 -14.73 5.68 2.82
N PHE A 308 -14.90 4.61 2.05
CA PHE A 308 -16.20 4.24 1.51
C PHE A 308 -17.19 3.77 2.60
N ASP A 309 -16.75 2.98 3.59
CA ASP A 309 -17.56 2.56 4.74
C ASP A 309 -18.03 3.78 5.55
N GLU A 310 -17.14 4.73 5.81
CA GLU A 310 -17.45 5.97 6.54
C GLU A 310 -18.42 6.89 5.78
N ILE A 311 -18.34 6.97 4.45
CA ILE A 311 -19.28 7.75 3.62
C ILE A 311 -20.63 7.03 3.48
N MET A 312 -20.64 5.70 3.41
CA MET A 312 -21.87 4.88 3.42
C MET A 312 -22.71 5.11 4.68
N ASP A 313 -22.09 5.18 5.86
CA ASP A 313 -22.78 5.51 7.11
C ASP A 313 -23.30 6.96 7.14
N GLN A 314 -22.49 7.92 6.67
CA GLN A 314 -22.89 9.34 6.65
C GLN A 314 -24.07 9.63 5.71
N LEU A 315 -24.23 8.85 4.64
CA LEU A 315 -25.22 9.06 3.59
C LEU A 315 -26.28 7.94 3.50
N ASN A 316 -26.44 7.14 4.56
CA ASN A 316 -27.49 6.12 4.70
C ASN A 316 -27.56 5.12 3.52
N GLU A 317 -26.40 4.72 2.99
CA GLU A 317 -26.26 3.72 1.91
C GLU A 317 -26.96 4.07 0.57
N ASP A 318 -27.26 5.36 0.32
CA ASP A 318 -27.73 5.86 -0.97
C ASP A 318 -26.55 6.03 -1.95
N PHE A 319 -26.37 5.04 -2.82
CA PHE A 319 -25.30 5.05 -3.82
C PHE A 319 -25.34 6.26 -4.77
N SER A 320 -26.50 6.87 -5.00
CA SER A 320 -26.63 8.04 -5.89
C SER A 320 -25.87 9.27 -5.36
N VAL A 321 -25.64 9.34 -4.05
CA VAL A 321 -24.81 10.37 -3.39
C VAL A 321 -23.47 9.83 -2.85
N VAL A 322 -23.41 8.56 -2.42
CA VAL A 322 -22.17 7.94 -1.93
C VAL A 322 -21.10 7.84 -3.03
N LEU A 323 -21.42 7.36 -4.24
CA LEU A 323 -20.38 7.13 -5.25
C LEU A 323 -19.74 8.45 -5.76
N PRO A 324 -20.51 9.54 -5.99
CA PRO A 324 -19.96 10.87 -6.22
C PRO A 324 -19.14 11.42 -5.06
N GLU A 325 -19.61 11.29 -3.82
CA GLU A 325 -18.90 11.82 -2.64
C GLU A 325 -17.59 11.08 -2.37
N TYR A 326 -17.59 9.74 -2.47
CA TYR A 326 -16.37 8.94 -2.43
C TYR A 326 -15.36 9.40 -3.47
N THR A 327 -15.79 9.65 -4.70
CA THR A 327 -14.91 10.20 -5.75
C THR A 327 -14.38 11.59 -5.38
N ARG A 328 -15.23 12.47 -4.84
CA ARG A 328 -14.86 13.85 -4.46
C ARG A 328 -13.81 13.86 -3.33
N VAL A 329 -13.96 12.97 -2.35
CA VAL A 329 -13.07 12.85 -1.18
C VAL A 329 -11.78 12.12 -1.52
N ARG A 330 -11.87 10.98 -2.22
CA ARG A 330 -10.76 10.01 -2.30
C ARG A 330 -9.79 10.23 -3.46
N VAL A 331 -10.25 10.72 -4.62
CA VAL A 331 -9.39 10.98 -5.79
C VAL A 331 -8.17 11.86 -5.46
N PRO A 332 -8.28 12.97 -4.70
CA PRO A 332 -7.12 13.78 -4.33
C PRO A 332 -6.05 13.02 -3.55
N ASP A 333 -6.44 12.20 -2.56
CA ASP A 333 -5.52 11.45 -1.70
C ASP A 333 -4.78 10.35 -2.47
N ASP A 334 -5.50 9.57 -3.29
CA ASP A 334 -4.89 8.52 -4.10
C ASP A 334 -4.01 9.09 -5.23
N HIS A 335 -4.38 10.25 -5.77
CA HIS A 335 -3.50 10.95 -6.70
C HIS A 335 -2.23 11.46 -6.01
N ALA A 336 -2.35 11.97 -4.78
CA ALA A 336 -1.21 12.43 -3.99
C ALA A 336 -0.27 11.29 -3.57
N ILE A 337 -0.79 10.12 -3.14
CA ILE A 337 0.06 8.98 -2.77
C ILE A 337 0.74 8.35 -3.99
N ALA A 338 0.09 8.36 -5.15
CA ALA A 338 0.71 7.98 -6.42
C ALA A 338 1.85 8.94 -6.83
N ASP A 339 1.66 10.26 -6.65
CA ASP A 339 2.73 11.24 -6.89
C ASP A 339 3.88 11.12 -5.89
N LEU A 340 3.59 10.87 -4.60
CA LEU A 340 4.62 10.61 -3.58
C LEU A 340 5.42 9.33 -3.89
N ALA A 341 4.78 8.28 -4.40
CA ALA A 341 5.46 7.07 -4.82
C ALA A 341 6.32 7.26 -6.07
N MET A 342 5.84 8.02 -7.06
CA MET A 342 6.62 8.42 -8.25
C MET A 342 7.77 9.37 -7.89
N TYR A 343 7.57 10.28 -6.93
CA TYR A 343 8.60 11.16 -6.41
C TYR A 343 9.68 10.37 -5.66
N ASN A 344 9.30 9.44 -4.77
CA ASN A 344 10.26 8.61 -4.06
C ASN A 344 11.01 7.67 -5.02
N TYR A 345 10.35 7.16 -6.07
CA TYR A 345 11.02 6.46 -7.18
C TYR A 345 12.09 7.34 -7.83
N VAL A 346 11.79 8.60 -8.15
CA VAL A 346 12.75 9.52 -8.77
C VAL A 346 13.92 9.86 -7.85
N GLU A 347 13.70 10.23 -6.59
CA GLU A 347 14.80 10.55 -5.66
C GLU A 347 15.66 9.32 -5.31
N VAL A 348 15.07 8.11 -5.31
CA VAL A 348 15.81 6.84 -5.12
C VAL A 348 16.65 6.44 -6.34
N THR A 349 16.08 6.52 -7.55
CA THR A 349 16.70 5.97 -8.78
C THR A 349 17.42 7.01 -9.65
N PHE A 350 17.22 8.29 -9.36
CA PHE A 350 17.88 9.41 -10.03
C PHE A 350 18.35 10.42 -8.99
N THR A 351 19.48 10.14 -8.35
CA THR A 351 20.29 11.11 -7.57
C THR A 351 20.95 12.18 -8.48
N ARG A 352 20.16 12.71 -9.42
CA ARG A 352 20.48 13.66 -10.48
C ARG A 352 19.40 14.74 -10.63
N THR A 353 18.52 14.90 -9.64
CA THR A 353 17.89 16.20 -9.34
C THR A 353 18.99 17.26 -9.43
N ARG A 354 18.91 18.13 -10.44
CA ARG A 354 20.02 19.06 -10.77
C ARG A 354 20.38 19.85 -9.52
N TYR A 355 21.66 20.08 -9.24
CA TYR A 355 22.07 20.72 -7.98
C TYR A 355 21.33 22.04 -7.69
N HIS A 356 20.99 22.83 -8.71
CA HIS A 356 20.18 24.05 -8.54
C HIS A 356 18.69 23.78 -8.21
N GLU A 357 18.11 22.65 -8.63
CA GLU A 357 16.77 22.23 -8.19
C GLU A 357 16.80 21.66 -6.79
N ALA A 358 17.80 20.84 -6.45
CA ALA A 358 17.99 20.33 -5.10
C ALA A 358 18.18 21.48 -4.10
N VAL A 359 19.01 22.48 -4.44
CA VAL A 359 19.21 23.71 -3.65
C VAL A 359 17.95 24.56 -3.60
N LYS A 360 17.18 24.72 -4.70
CA LYS A 360 15.87 25.41 -4.67
C LYS A 360 14.85 24.70 -3.77
N ARG A 361 14.78 23.36 -3.81
CA ARG A 361 13.89 22.55 -2.95
C ARG A 361 14.33 22.60 -1.50
N TRP A 362 15.63 22.52 -1.22
CA TRP A 362 16.18 22.67 0.12
C TRP A 362 15.92 24.06 0.71
N HIS A 363 16.19 25.14 -0.03
CA HIS A 363 15.84 26.50 0.39
C HIS A 363 14.32 26.71 0.53
N TRP A 364 13.48 26.00 -0.23
CA TRP A 364 12.03 26.06 -0.04
C TRP A 364 11.59 25.32 1.23
N GLN A 365 12.12 24.11 1.49
CA GLN A 365 11.87 23.36 2.72
C GLN A 365 12.37 24.12 3.96
N ASP A 366 13.61 24.61 3.93
CA ASP A 366 14.20 25.42 4.99
C ASP A 366 13.42 26.73 5.20
N LYS A 367 13.00 27.41 4.13
CA LYS A 367 12.10 28.58 4.25
C LYS A 367 10.76 28.21 4.89
N VAL A 368 10.12 27.10 4.52
CA VAL A 368 8.85 26.65 5.12
C VAL A 368 9.04 26.27 6.59
N ILE A 369 10.14 25.60 6.94
CA ILE A 369 10.48 25.23 8.32
C ILE A 369 10.76 26.49 9.16
N ASN A 370 11.56 27.44 8.65
CA ASN A 370 11.89 28.68 9.35
C ASN A 370 10.68 29.64 9.45
N GLN A 371 9.79 29.66 8.45
CA GLN A 371 8.50 30.37 8.55
C GLN A 371 7.54 29.68 9.54
N GLY A 372 7.54 28.34 9.61
CA GLY A 372 6.82 27.59 10.64
C GLY A 372 7.35 27.89 12.05
N LEU A 373 8.67 27.94 12.23
CA LEU A 373 9.33 28.32 13.48
C LEU A 373 9.00 29.78 13.89
N LEU A 374 8.88 30.70 12.93
CA LEU A 374 8.37 32.06 13.19
C LEU A 374 6.92 32.06 13.69
N CYS A 375 6.04 31.21 13.14
CA CYS A 375 4.68 31.03 13.66
C CYS A 375 4.67 30.41 15.07
N VAL A 376 5.60 29.49 15.38
CA VAL A 376 5.78 28.98 16.75
C VAL A 376 6.30 30.09 17.67
N ALA A 377 7.22 30.96 17.23
CA ALA A 377 7.67 32.11 18.02
C ALA A 377 6.53 33.09 18.35
N ALA A 378 5.56 33.27 17.44
CA ALA A 378 4.36 34.09 17.71
C ALA A 378 3.50 33.53 18.87
N SER A 379 3.51 32.20 19.11
CA SER A 379 2.84 31.60 20.27
C SER A 379 3.45 32.03 21.62
N VAL A 380 4.75 32.37 21.65
CA VAL A 380 5.42 32.92 22.84
C VAL A 380 4.91 34.32 23.18
N VAL A 381 4.57 35.11 22.16
CA VAL A 381 3.91 36.42 22.33
C VAL A 381 2.48 36.23 22.86
N GLY A 382 1.74 35.24 22.34
CA GLY A 382 0.42 34.86 22.85
C GLY A 382 0.44 34.41 24.31
N GLY A 383 1.40 33.55 24.69
CA GLY A 383 1.61 33.13 26.08
C GLY A 383 1.97 34.30 27.01
N SER A 384 2.88 35.18 26.57
CA SER A 384 3.23 36.41 27.29
C SER A 384 2.02 37.32 27.49
N TYR A 385 1.19 37.50 26.47
CA TYR A 385 -0.04 38.30 26.55
C TYR A 385 -1.05 37.72 27.54
N LEU A 386 -1.23 36.39 27.54
CA LEU A 386 -2.09 35.70 28.51
C LEU A 386 -1.57 35.82 29.94
N LEU A 387 -0.25 35.72 30.17
CA LEU A 387 0.35 35.91 31.50
C LEU A 387 0.22 37.35 32.02
N VAL A 388 0.24 38.36 31.13
CA VAL A 388 0.02 39.77 31.51
C VAL A 388 -1.47 40.06 31.74
N ARG A 389 -2.38 39.48 30.95
CA ARG A 389 -3.83 39.72 31.04
C ARG A 389 -4.53 38.88 32.10
N TYR A 390 -3.98 37.70 32.42
CA TYR A 390 -4.45 36.78 33.45
C TYR A 390 -3.25 36.33 34.31
N PRO A 391 -2.65 37.23 35.11
CA PRO A 391 -1.55 36.86 35.99
C PRO A 391 -2.02 35.76 36.96
N PRO A 392 -1.29 34.63 37.06
CA PRO A 392 -1.68 33.56 37.97
C PRO A 392 -1.57 34.03 39.42
N ASN A 393 -2.55 33.68 40.25
CA ASN A 393 -2.47 33.83 41.71
C ASN A 393 -1.42 32.85 42.27
N MET A 394 -0.15 33.20 42.08
CA MET A 394 0.99 32.54 42.70
C MET A 394 0.93 32.79 44.21
N PRO A 395 0.90 31.74 45.06
CA PRO A 395 1.11 31.94 46.49
C PRO A 395 2.50 32.53 46.74
N ASN A 396 2.66 33.29 47.82
CA ASN A 396 3.95 33.88 48.24
C ASN A 396 4.95 32.80 48.71
N ILE A 397 5.51 32.06 47.75
CA ILE A 397 6.65 31.18 47.92
C ILE A 397 7.89 32.05 48.03
N SER A 398 8.58 32.03 49.18
CA SER A 398 9.81 32.81 49.34
C SER A 398 10.91 32.30 48.41
N ILE A 399 11.86 33.16 48.06
CA ILE A 399 13.01 32.80 47.21
C ILE A 399 13.79 31.63 47.83
N GLU A 400 13.86 31.54 49.16
CA GLU A 400 14.42 30.40 49.88
C GLU A 400 13.70 29.09 49.58
N GLN A 401 12.37 29.04 49.67
CA GLN A 401 11.58 27.83 49.39
C GLN A 401 11.75 27.34 47.94
N LEU A 402 11.90 28.28 47.01
CA LEU A 402 12.21 28.00 45.60
C LEU A 402 13.62 27.41 45.45
N TRP A 403 14.59 27.96 46.18
CA TRP A 403 15.97 27.46 46.24
C TRP A 403 16.06 26.06 46.86
N THR A 404 15.36 25.78 47.96
CA THR A 404 15.35 24.45 48.60
C THR A 404 14.81 23.38 47.66
N ARG A 405 13.75 23.69 46.88
CA ARG A 405 13.19 22.77 45.87
C ARG A 405 14.15 22.51 44.72
N LEU A 406 14.89 23.52 44.27
CA LEU A 406 15.93 23.37 43.23
C LEU A 406 17.17 22.60 43.73
N GLN A 407 17.48 22.67 45.02
CA GLN A 407 18.54 21.85 45.63
C GLN A 407 18.09 20.39 45.80
N ALA A 408 16.84 20.13 46.20
CA ALA A 408 16.30 18.78 46.32
C ALA A 408 16.34 18.01 44.98
N LEU A 409 16.08 18.70 43.86
CA LEU A 409 16.18 18.15 42.50
C LEU A 409 17.61 17.83 42.02
N LYS A 410 18.64 18.11 42.83
CA LYS A 410 20.05 17.78 42.52
C LYS A 410 20.62 16.63 43.38
N SER A 411 19.80 16.00 44.23
CA SER A 411 20.20 14.80 44.97
C SER A 411 19.95 13.55 44.11
N PRO A 412 20.97 12.72 43.81
CA PRO A 412 20.77 11.46 43.12
C PRO A 412 20.28 10.37 44.07
N PHE A 413 19.28 9.61 43.61
CA PHE A 413 18.92 8.26 44.03
C PHE A 413 18.63 7.45 42.76
#